data_AF-A0AA43G2J1-F1
#
_entry.id   AF-A0AA43G2J1-F1
#
_cell.length_a   1.000
_cell.length_b   1.000
_cell.length_c   1.000
_cell.angle_alpha   90.00
_cell.angle_beta   90.00
_cell.angle_gamma   90.00
#
_symmetry.space_group_name_H-M   'P 1'
#
loop_
_entity.id
_entity.type
_entity.pdbx_description
1 polymer ?
#
loop_
_entity_poly.entity_id
_entity_poly.type
_entity_poly.pdbx_seq_one_letter_code
_entity_poly.pdbx_strand_id
1 'polypeptide(L)'
;PFIDHLFSKIVEGRYEKALATAAVKAKLDQLENVSEKIGSMYGDDAVQNVLGYREVKRCLEQCLDFIQNSSSDVEDVDFTIYLDFVRFRLKEGERIIESELADLGL
;
A
#
# COMPACT_ATOMS: atom_id res chain seq x y z
N PRO A 1 -11.33 -2.51 2.73
CA PRO A 1 -10.07 -3.13 3.18
C PRO A 1 -8.93 -2.96 2.15
N PHE A 2 -7.71 -2.75 2.63
CA PHE A 2 -6.47 -2.72 1.86
C PHE A 2 -6.03 -4.12 1.42
N ILE A 3 -6.07 -5.12 2.32
CA ILE A 3 -5.61 -6.48 1.99
C ILE A 3 -6.78 -7.32 1.48
N ASP A 4 -7.02 -7.21 0.18
CA ASP A 4 -8.11 -7.90 -0.53
C ASP A 4 -7.57 -8.80 -1.66
N HIS A 5 -8.48 -9.32 -2.49
CA HIS A 5 -8.10 -10.13 -3.64
C HIS A 5 -7.21 -9.35 -4.63
N LEU A 6 -7.44 -8.05 -4.81
CA LEU A 6 -6.61 -7.24 -5.70
C LEU A 6 -5.20 -7.10 -5.16
N PHE A 7 -5.01 -6.94 -3.85
CA PHE A 7 -3.68 -6.94 -3.23
C PHE A 7 -2.89 -8.22 -3.54
N SER A 8 -3.56 -9.38 -3.53
CA SER A 8 -2.91 -10.67 -3.84
C SER A 8 -2.35 -10.73 -5.26
N LYS A 9 -2.88 -9.92 -6.18
CA LYS A 9 -2.41 -9.85 -7.57
C LYS A 9 -1.06 -9.15 -7.73
N ILE A 10 -0.64 -8.38 -6.74
CA ILE A 10 0.68 -7.74 -6.79
C ILE A 10 1.78 -8.81 -6.76
N VAL A 11 1.60 -9.90 -6.00
CA VAL A 11 2.58 -11.00 -5.87
C VAL A 11 2.93 -11.65 -7.20
N GLU A 12 2.04 -11.57 -8.19
CA GLU A 12 2.29 -12.09 -9.55
C GLU A 12 3.41 -11.30 -10.26
N GLY A 13 3.74 -10.09 -9.80
CA GLY A 13 4.97 -9.37 -10.14
C GLY A 13 5.20 -9.21 -11.65
N ARG A 14 6.40 -9.59 -12.11
CA ARG A 14 6.77 -9.54 -13.53
C ARG A 14 6.09 -10.62 -14.38
N TYR A 15 5.57 -11.69 -13.77
CA TYR A 15 4.93 -12.79 -14.51
C TYR A 15 3.60 -12.34 -15.15
N GLU A 16 2.82 -11.54 -14.43
CA GLU A 16 1.55 -10.94 -14.92
C GLU A 16 1.62 -9.41 -14.85
N LYS A 17 2.61 -8.84 -15.54
CA LYS A 17 3.00 -7.42 -15.44
C LYS A 17 1.83 -6.44 -15.50
N ALA A 18 0.89 -6.62 -16.41
CA ALA A 18 -0.25 -5.71 -16.59
C ALA A 18 -1.20 -5.74 -15.37
N LEU A 19 -1.51 -6.95 -14.88
CA LEU A 19 -2.39 -7.15 -13.75
C LEU A 19 -1.74 -6.68 -12.44
N ALA A 20 -0.48 -7.06 -12.20
CA ALA A 20 0.27 -6.63 -11.03
C ALA A 20 0.46 -5.10 -11.00
N THR A 21 0.75 -4.47 -12.15
CA THR A 21 0.80 -3.01 -12.28
C THR A 21 -0.53 -2.35 -11.89
N ALA A 22 -1.64 -2.86 -12.43
CA ALA A 22 -2.96 -2.30 -12.14
C ALA A 22 -3.30 -2.44 -10.65
N ALA A 23 -2.96 -3.58 -10.04
CA ALA A 23 -3.15 -3.82 -8.62
C ALA A 23 -2.35 -2.85 -7.74
N VAL A 24 -1.06 -2.63 -8.03
CA VAL A 24 -0.23 -1.67 -7.27
C VAL A 24 -0.77 -0.25 -7.38
N LYS A 25 -1.13 0.19 -8.60
CA LYS A 25 -1.71 1.53 -8.81
C LYS A 25 -3.02 1.71 -8.05
N ALA A 26 -3.92 0.74 -8.10
CA ALA A 26 -5.17 0.79 -7.35
C ALA A 26 -4.93 0.87 -5.83
N LYS A 27 -3.88 0.21 -5.31
CA LYS A 27 -3.52 0.29 -3.89
C LYS A 27 -2.84 1.60 -3.51
N LEU A 28 -2.05 2.20 -4.39
CA LEU A 28 -1.56 3.57 -4.23
C LEU A 28 -2.74 4.55 -4.19
N ASP A 29 -3.66 4.48 -5.15
CA ASP A 29 -4.85 5.36 -5.18
C ASP A 29 -5.71 5.18 -3.92
N GLN A 30 -5.89 3.94 -3.46
CA GLN A 30 -6.59 3.66 -2.21
C GLN A 30 -5.86 4.27 -1.00
N LEU A 31 -4.53 4.17 -0.94
CA LEU A 31 -3.72 4.75 0.13
C LEU A 31 -3.87 6.27 0.17
N GLU A 32 -3.79 6.94 -0.98
CA GLU A 32 -3.98 8.39 -1.09
C GLU A 32 -5.37 8.80 -0.59
N ASN A 33 -6.43 8.18 -1.11
CA ASN A 33 -7.81 8.50 -0.71
C ASN A 33 -8.07 8.31 0.80
N VAL A 34 -7.53 7.25 1.40
CA VAL A 34 -7.67 7.03 2.85
C VAL A 34 -6.82 8.02 3.63
N SER A 35 -5.62 8.33 3.17
CA SER A 35 -4.74 9.31 3.80
C SER A 35 -5.35 10.71 3.80
N GLU A 36 -5.97 11.15 2.71
CA GLU A 36 -6.65 12.44 2.63
C GLU A 36 -7.81 12.53 3.62
N LYS A 37 -8.60 11.46 3.75
CA LYS A 37 -9.71 11.40 4.72
C LYS A 37 -9.20 11.51 6.15
N ILE A 38 -8.22 10.70 6.54
CA ILE A 38 -7.62 10.75 7.88
C ILE A 38 -6.99 12.13 8.13
N GLY A 39 -6.20 12.64 7.18
CA GLY A 39 -5.51 13.93 7.29
C GLY A 39 -6.46 15.11 7.44
N SER A 40 -7.59 15.10 6.72
CA SER A 40 -8.59 16.16 6.79
C SER A 40 -9.28 16.28 8.15
N MET A 41 -9.35 15.18 8.91
CA MET A 41 -10.03 15.14 10.21
C MET A 41 -9.07 15.12 11.41
N TYR A 42 -7.91 14.48 11.29
CA TYR A 42 -6.99 14.24 12.40
C TYR A 42 -5.56 14.76 12.15
N GLY A 43 -5.28 15.31 10.96
CA GLY A 43 -3.98 15.86 10.58
C GLY A 43 -2.98 14.83 10.05
N ASP A 44 -1.89 15.32 9.45
CA ASP A 44 -0.89 14.51 8.74
C ASP A 44 -0.11 13.56 9.66
N ASP A 45 0.07 13.92 10.92
CA ASP A 45 0.71 13.04 11.90
C ASP A 45 -0.13 11.78 12.15
N ALA A 46 -1.46 11.89 12.16
CA ALA A 46 -2.36 10.75 12.28
C ALA A 46 -2.25 9.84 11.06
N VAL A 47 -2.18 10.40 9.85
CA VAL A 47 -1.95 9.65 8.61
C VAL A 47 -0.68 8.80 8.72
N GLN A 48 0.42 9.42 9.16
CA GLN A 48 1.69 8.72 9.31
C GLN A 48 1.62 7.62 10.39
N ASN A 49 1.01 7.90 11.53
CA ASN A 49 0.94 6.95 12.64
C ASN A 49 0.05 5.73 12.30
N VAL A 50 -1.11 5.98 11.69
CA VAL A 50 -2.09 4.95 11.33
C VAL A 50 -1.57 4.10 10.17
N LEU A 51 -1.18 4.73 9.06
CA LEU A 51 -0.87 4.01 7.83
C LEU A 51 0.61 3.68 7.66
N GLY A 52 1.51 4.37 8.37
CA GLY A 52 2.93 4.40 7.96
C GLY A 52 3.08 4.95 6.54
N TYR A 53 2.32 6.01 6.23
CA TYR A 53 2.01 6.45 4.86
C TYR A 53 3.26 6.59 3.98
N ARG A 54 4.31 7.25 4.46
CA ARG A 54 5.54 7.47 3.68
C ARG A 54 6.23 6.16 3.31
N GLU A 55 6.39 5.26 4.26
CA GLU A 55 7.05 3.97 4.06
C GLU A 55 6.21 3.05 3.17
N VAL A 56 4.90 2.99 3.40
CA VAL A 56 3.97 2.17 2.60
C VAL A 56 3.92 2.66 1.16
N LYS A 57 3.77 3.98 0.95
CA LYS A 57 3.80 4.58 -0.38
C LYS A 57 5.10 4.26 -1.09
N ARG A 58 6.24 4.47 -0.42
CA ARG A 58 7.55 4.17 -1.00
C ARG A 58 7.69 2.69 -1.38
N CYS A 59 7.26 1.77 -0.52
CA CYS A 59 7.32 0.34 -0.81
C CYS A 59 6.44 -0.03 -2.03
N LEU A 60 5.23 0.52 -2.13
CA LEU A 60 4.36 0.32 -3.30
C LEU A 60 4.97 0.92 -4.58
N GLU A 61 5.60 2.09 -4.51
CA GLU A 61 6.32 2.68 -5.65
C GLU A 61 7.52 1.84 -6.10
N GLN A 62 8.28 1.26 -5.16
CA GLN A 62 9.37 0.33 -5.49
C GLN A 62 8.84 -0.99 -6.07
N CYS A 63 7.70 -1.50 -5.58
CA CYS A 63 7.02 -2.62 -6.21
C CYS A 63 6.61 -2.31 -7.65
N LEU A 64 6.09 -1.11 -7.89
CA LEU A 64 5.72 -0.66 -9.23
C LEU A 64 6.93 -0.57 -10.15
N ASP A 65 8.03 0.02 -9.68
CA ASP A 65 9.29 0.08 -10.44
C ASP A 65 9.80 -1.32 -10.78
N PHE A 66 9.85 -2.24 -9.79
CA PHE A 66 10.22 -3.64 -10.02
C PHE A 66 9.40 -4.28 -11.14
N ILE A 67 8.08 -4.09 -11.14
CA ILE A 67 7.17 -4.68 -12.14
C ILE A 67 7.33 -4.03 -13.51
N GLN A 68 7.45 -2.70 -13.55
CA GLN A 68 7.37 -1.92 -14.79
C GLN A 68 8.71 -1.76 -15.50
N ASN A 69 9.78 -1.59 -14.75
CA ASN A 69 11.10 -1.25 -15.26
C ASN A 69 11.96 -2.51 -15.37
N SER A 70 12.32 -2.88 -16.61
CA SER A 70 13.21 -4.03 -16.86
C SER A 70 14.62 -3.83 -16.31
N SER A 71 15.00 -2.59 -16.05
CA SER A 71 16.29 -2.18 -15.50
C SER A 71 16.16 -1.68 -14.06
N SER A 72 15.10 -2.08 -13.35
CA SER A 72 14.96 -1.78 -11.92
C SER A 72 16.11 -2.40 -11.13
N ASP A 73 16.65 -1.64 -10.17
CA ASP A 73 17.65 -2.12 -9.20
C ASP A 73 17.00 -2.90 -8.04
N VAL A 74 15.66 -2.99 -8.00
CA VAL A 74 14.93 -3.78 -7.01
C VAL A 74 15.06 -5.26 -7.37
N GLU A 75 15.59 -6.06 -6.44
CA GLU A 75 15.66 -7.51 -6.62
C GLU A 75 14.36 -8.20 -6.20
N ASP A 76 14.16 -9.47 -6.59
CA ASP A 76 12.99 -10.27 -6.18
C ASP A 76 12.84 -10.34 -4.65
N VAL A 77 13.95 -10.37 -3.92
CA VAL A 77 13.97 -10.38 -2.46
C VAL A 77 13.49 -9.05 -1.88
N ASP A 78 13.91 -7.93 -2.46
CA ASP A 78 13.47 -6.59 -2.05
C ASP A 78 11.98 -6.41 -2.31
N PHE A 79 11.51 -6.83 -3.49
CA PHE A 79 10.10 -6.84 -3.85
C PHE A 79 9.25 -7.58 -2.81
N THR A 80 9.69 -8.76 -2.40
CA THR A 80 9.02 -9.56 -1.37
C THR A 80 9.01 -8.84 -0.02
N ILE A 81 10.15 -8.28 0.40
CA ILE A 81 10.29 -7.52 1.66
C ILE A 81 9.34 -6.31 1.66
N TYR A 82 9.28 -5.55 0.57
CA TYR A 82 8.39 -4.40 0.44
C TYR A 82 6.92 -4.81 0.53
N LEU A 83 6.52 -5.90 -0.14
CA LEU A 83 5.16 -6.40 -0.08
C LEU A 83 4.75 -6.88 1.31
N ASP A 84 5.63 -7.60 2.00
CA ASP A 84 5.35 -8.08 3.35
C ASP A 84 5.24 -6.92 4.34
N PHE A 85 6.12 -5.91 4.21
CA PHE A 85 6.03 -4.68 5.00
C PHE A 85 4.70 -3.95 4.77
N VAL A 86 4.32 -3.72 3.50
CA VAL A 86 3.06 -3.08 3.14
C VAL A 86 1.88 -3.86 3.71
N ARG A 87 1.89 -5.19 3.56
CA ARG A 87 0.82 -6.06 4.08
C ARG A 87 0.68 -5.96 5.59
N PHE A 88 1.81 -5.98 6.31
CA PHE A 88 1.82 -5.84 7.76
C PHE A 88 1.28 -4.47 8.20
N ARG A 89 1.82 -3.39 7.64
CA ARG A 89 1.43 -2.02 8.01
C ARG A 89 -0.02 -1.70 7.69
N LEU A 90 -0.52 -2.10 6.52
CA LEU A 90 -1.90 -1.82 6.15
C LEU A 90 -2.90 -2.61 6.99
N LYS A 91 -2.59 -3.85 7.40
CA LYS A 91 -3.44 -4.59 8.36
C LYS A 91 -3.51 -3.91 9.72
N GLU A 92 -2.37 -3.45 10.23
CA GLU A 92 -2.35 -2.69 11.49
C GLU A 92 -3.11 -1.37 11.36
N GLY A 93 -2.96 -0.67 10.24
CA GLY A 93 -3.71 0.55 9.94
C GLY A 93 -5.22 0.31 9.88
N GLU A 94 -5.68 -0.77 9.24
CA GLU A 94 -7.09 -1.17 9.22
C GLU A 94 -7.63 -1.40 10.63
N ARG A 95 -6.88 -2.13 11.47
CA ARG A 95 -7.24 -2.38 12.87
C ARG A 95 -7.41 -1.07 13.64
N ILE A 96 -6.49 -0.11 13.46
CA ILE A 96 -6.55 1.20 14.13
C ILE A 96 -7.75 2.01 13.61
N ILE A 97 -8.00 2.02 12.30
CA ILE A 97 -9.15 2.71 11.71
C ILE A 97 -10.45 2.15 12.29
N GLU A 98 -10.60 0.83 12.33
CA GLU A 98 -11.79 0.17 12.86
C GLU A 98 -11.99 0.41 14.37
N SER A 99 -10.92 0.48 15.16
CA SER A 99 -11.03 0.63 16.62
C SER A 99 -11.08 2.07 17.11
N GLU A 100 -10.37 2.98 16.46
CA GLU A 100 -10.12 4.35 16.95
C GLU A 100 -10.71 5.43 16.04
N LEU A 101 -10.92 5.14 14.74
CA LEU A 101 -11.39 6.11 13.75
C LEU A 101 -12.66 5.62 13.03
N ALA A 102 -13.50 4.84 13.72
CA ALA A 102 -14.69 4.21 13.14
C ALA A 102 -15.70 5.23 12.58
N ASP A 103 -15.68 6.46 13.09
CA ASP A 103 -16.49 7.58 12.63
C ASP A 103 -16.15 8.04 11.20
N LEU A 104 -15.00 7.63 10.64
CA LEU A 104 -14.65 7.88 9.24
C LEU A 104 -15.46 7.06 8.22
N GLY A 105 -16.11 5.97 8.64
CA GLY A 105 -16.90 5.11 7.75
C GLY A 105 -16.11 4.55 6.56
N LEU A 106 -14.85 4.16 6.81
CA LEU A 106 -13.88 3.64 5.84
C LEU A 106 -13.93 2.13 5.63
#